data_AF-A0A517VJZ2-F1
#
_entry.id   AF-A0A517VJZ2-F1
#
_cell.length_a   1.000
_cell.length_b   1.000
_cell.length_c   1.000
_cell.angle_alpha   90.00
_cell.angle_beta   90.00
_cell.angle_gamma   90.00
#
_symmetry.space_group_name_H-M   'P 1'
#
loop_
_entity.id
_entity.type
_entity.pdbx_description
1 polymer ?
#
loop_
_entity_poly.entity_id
_entity_poly.type
_entity_poly.pdbx_seq_one_letter_code
_entity_poly.pdbx_strand_id
1 'polypeptide(L)'
;MFEWLVEEMASINTNKFHLVDGPLPPEKRKLVETTEIPVPPSYKNFVIQFGNARLYRKGSHYVVQIYAVPQDAESEAGEPLLNIGKAGMGWVYFKESLLVDGKESPIFEWRYRQGLRQTADGFDEWLRKKCTATRKQFKKKEWRLIAEGPAPFSEQEQAIVDARSQFRWRVVGIAASGDLQFEVHNGSEMVLPYLSIGIRGKINGGVYLPVGEIQPGETRVIERDCYKDHVSAEDVEAYEKPEPGPEDRQQYWEFKTLQGTE
;
A
#
# COMPACT_ATOMS: atom_id res chain seq x y z
N MET A 1 -16.08 12.60 16.67
CA MET A 1 -16.06 13.06 15.25
C MET A 1 -15.95 11.88 14.28
N PHE A 2 -14.94 11.02 14.40
CA PHE A 2 -14.73 9.87 13.49
C PHE A 2 -15.18 8.51 14.04
N GLU A 3 -16.17 8.49 14.95
CA GLU A 3 -16.72 7.26 15.55
C GLU A 3 -17.20 6.26 14.49
N TRP A 4 -17.88 6.76 13.44
CA TRP A 4 -18.31 5.94 12.31
C TRP A 4 -17.17 5.15 11.63
N LEU A 5 -15.96 5.72 11.58
CA LEU A 5 -14.80 5.04 10.98
C LEU A 5 -14.23 4.02 11.95
N VAL A 6 -14.21 4.33 13.25
CA VAL A 6 -13.81 3.38 14.30
C VAL A 6 -14.74 2.16 14.29
N GLU A 7 -16.05 2.38 14.22
CA GLU A 7 -17.06 1.32 14.13
C GLU A 7 -16.89 0.48 12.86
N GLU A 8 -16.68 1.12 11.70
CA GLU A 8 -16.44 0.40 10.46
C GLU A 8 -15.18 -0.47 10.54
N MET A 9 -14.05 0.09 10.98
CA MET A 9 -12.79 -0.67 11.13
C MET A 9 -12.93 -1.82 12.12
N ALA A 10 -13.64 -1.62 13.24
CA ALA A 10 -13.87 -2.67 14.23
C ALA A 10 -14.79 -3.80 13.71
N SER A 11 -15.60 -3.53 12.68
CA SER A 11 -16.50 -4.52 12.08
C SER A 11 -15.86 -5.40 11.00
N ILE A 12 -14.57 -5.19 10.70
CA ILE A 12 -13.87 -5.80 9.56
C ILE A 12 -12.72 -6.67 10.07
N ASN A 13 -12.77 -7.97 9.78
CA ASN A 13 -11.72 -8.92 10.14
C ASN A 13 -10.61 -9.05 9.08
N THR A 14 -10.72 -8.36 7.94
CA THR A 14 -9.62 -8.28 6.97
C THR A 14 -8.61 -7.22 7.41
N ASN A 15 -7.55 -7.66 8.08
CA ASN A 15 -6.56 -6.80 8.75
C ASN A 15 -5.96 -5.71 7.86
N LYS A 16 -5.62 -6.01 6.60
CA LYS A 16 -5.04 -5.01 5.69
C LYS A 16 -6.07 -4.15 4.96
N PHE A 17 -7.37 -4.30 5.23
CA PHE A 17 -8.40 -3.52 4.52
C PHE A 17 -8.38 -2.03 4.89
N HIS A 18 -8.22 -1.73 6.17
CA HIS A 18 -7.90 -0.40 6.70
C HIS A 18 -6.63 -0.50 7.53
N LEU A 19 -5.64 0.32 7.20
CA LEU A 19 -4.41 0.44 7.97
C LEU A 19 -4.30 1.88 8.47
N VAL A 20 -4.12 2.01 9.77
CA VAL A 20 -3.84 3.28 10.44
C VAL A 20 -2.64 3.08 11.37
N ASP A 21 -1.83 4.11 11.57
CA ASP A 21 -0.74 4.06 12.56
C ASP A 21 -1.30 3.96 13.99
N GLY A 22 -2.53 4.45 14.17
CA GLY A 22 -3.20 4.52 15.47
C GLY A 22 -3.06 5.89 16.12
N PRO A 23 -3.53 6.04 17.37
CA PRO A 23 -3.48 7.31 18.07
C PRO A 23 -2.04 7.75 18.31
N LEU A 24 -1.77 9.03 18.06
CA LEU A 24 -0.44 9.60 18.30
C LEU A 24 -0.11 9.53 19.79
N PRO A 25 1.14 9.21 20.16
CA PRO A 25 1.59 9.30 21.53
C PRO A 25 1.55 10.77 22.01
N PRO A 26 1.45 11.02 23.33
CA PRO A 26 1.22 12.36 23.89
C PRO A 26 2.17 13.44 23.36
N GLU A 27 3.46 13.11 23.24
CA GLU A 27 4.48 14.00 22.69
C GLU A 27 4.21 14.43 21.24
N LYS A 28 3.79 13.50 20.37
CA LYS A 28 3.46 13.81 18.96
C LYS A 28 2.11 14.51 18.84
N ARG A 29 1.16 14.17 19.71
CA ARG A 29 -0.13 14.86 19.78
C ARG A 29 0.06 16.35 20.07
N LYS A 30 0.90 16.68 21.06
CA LYS A 30 1.21 18.08 21.39
C LYS A 30 1.80 18.82 20.19
N LEU A 31 2.70 18.19 19.43
CA LEU A 31 3.27 18.79 18.22
C LEU A 31 2.20 19.12 17.16
N VAL A 32 1.20 18.26 16.96
CA VAL A 32 0.10 18.52 16.04
C VAL A 32 -0.84 19.62 16.57
N GLU A 33 -1.08 19.65 17.88
CA GLU A 33 -1.92 20.68 18.50
C GLU A 33 -1.26 22.07 18.45
N THR A 34 0.06 22.14 18.62
CA THR A 34 0.83 23.40 18.63
C THR A 34 1.51 23.72 17.30
N THR A 35 1.18 23.02 16.22
CA THR A 35 1.78 23.28 14.91
C THR A 35 1.41 24.68 14.42
N GLU A 36 2.39 25.40 13.89
CA GLU A 36 2.19 26.73 13.26
C GLU A 36 1.49 26.62 11.90
N ILE A 37 1.45 25.42 11.30
CA ILE A 37 0.74 25.21 10.05
C ILE A 37 -0.77 25.29 10.33
N PRO A 38 -1.51 26.23 9.71
CA PRO A 38 -2.93 26.46 9.97
C PRO A 38 -3.84 25.39 9.33
N VAL A 39 -3.51 24.10 9.49
CA VAL A 39 -4.34 23.00 8.98
C VAL A 39 -5.68 22.90 9.73
N PRO A 40 -6.76 22.48 9.04
CA PRO A 40 -8.10 22.41 9.62
C PRO A 40 -8.22 21.60 10.91
N PRO A 41 -9.08 22.02 11.87
CA PRO A 41 -9.31 21.27 13.10
C PRO A 41 -9.73 19.81 12.88
N SER A 42 -10.61 19.53 11.92
CA SER A 42 -11.05 18.16 11.64
C SER A 42 -9.90 17.28 11.12
N TYR A 43 -8.96 17.84 10.34
CA TYR A 43 -7.75 17.15 9.92
C TYR A 43 -6.79 16.90 11.09
N LYS A 44 -6.53 17.90 11.95
CA LYS A 44 -5.71 17.73 13.17
C LYS A 44 -6.26 16.60 14.04
N ASN A 45 -7.57 16.60 14.28
CA ASN A 45 -8.25 15.57 15.07
C ASN A 45 -8.10 14.18 14.44
N PHE A 46 -8.19 14.08 13.12
CA PHE A 46 -7.98 12.82 12.41
C PHE A 46 -6.54 12.32 12.59
N VAL A 47 -5.55 13.18 12.37
CA VAL A 47 -4.13 12.84 12.51
C VAL A 47 -3.80 12.42 13.94
N ILE A 48 -4.35 13.10 14.95
CA ILE A 48 -4.16 12.72 16.36
C ILE A 48 -4.75 11.32 16.63
N GLN A 49 -5.90 11.00 16.05
CA GLN A 49 -6.60 9.76 16.32
C GLN A 49 -6.05 8.56 15.54
N PHE A 50 -5.57 8.76 14.31
CA PHE A 50 -5.23 7.67 13.39
C PHE A 50 -3.82 7.74 12.80
N GLY A 51 -3.12 8.87 12.91
CA GLY A 51 -1.83 9.07 12.23
C GLY A 51 -1.97 9.00 10.72
N ASN A 52 -1.05 8.29 10.04
CA ASN A 52 -1.23 7.98 8.62
C ASN A 52 -2.36 6.96 8.46
N ALA A 53 -3.15 7.09 7.40
CA ALA A 53 -4.22 6.16 7.10
C ALA A 53 -4.20 5.70 5.64
N ARG A 54 -4.50 4.42 5.44
CA ARG A 54 -4.71 3.77 4.15
C ARG A 54 -5.99 2.95 4.25
N LEU A 55 -7.05 3.41 3.60
CA LEU A 55 -8.40 2.90 3.74
C LEU A 55 -8.90 2.27 2.44
N TYR A 56 -9.72 1.22 2.59
CA TYR A 56 -10.33 0.47 1.49
C TYR A 56 -9.30 -0.11 0.53
N ARG A 57 -8.56 -1.12 0.99
CA ARG A 57 -7.65 -1.90 0.12
C ARG A 57 -8.43 -2.55 -1.01
N LYS A 58 -7.93 -2.39 -2.24
CA LYS A 58 -8.42 -3.06 -3.46
C LYS A 58 -7.22 -3.56 -4.25
N GLY A 59 -6.97 -4.87 -4.17
CA GLY A 59 -5.74 -5.47 -4.69
C GLY A 59 -4.51 -4.91 -3.96
N SER A 60 -3.56 -4.37 -4.72
CA SER A 60 -2.33 -3.75 -4.21
C SER A 60 -2.46 -2.28 -3.81
N HIS A 61 -3.63 -1.66 -4.01
CA HIS A 61 -3.81 -0.22 -3.82
C HIS A 61 -4.84 0.10 -2.73
N TYR A 62 -4.74 1.30 -2.15
CA TYR A 62 -5.74 1.86 -1.24
C TYR A 62 -6.45 3.02 -1.90
N VAL A 63 -7.77 3.02 -1.83
CA VAL A 63 -8.60 4.04 -2.51
C VAL A 63 -8.52 5.38 -1.79
N VAL A 64 -8.40 5.40 -0.46
CA VAL A 64 -8.23 6.65 0.31
C VAL A 64 -6.96 6.53 1.13
N GLN A 65 -6.07 7.51 1.01
CA GLN A 65 -4.83 7.60 1.78
C GLN A 65 -4.74 8.99 2.37
N ILE A 66 -4.36 9.07 3.64
CA ILE A 66 -4.22 10.33 4.38
C ILE A 66 -2.84 10.30 5.04
N TYR A 67 -2.09 11.37 4.85
CA TYR A 67 -0.77 11.54 5.44
C TYR A 67 -0.90 12.25 6.78
N ALA A 68 -0.16 11.84 7.80
CA ALA A 68 -0.16 12.54 9.08
C ALA A 68 0.52 13.92 8.97
N VAL A 69 1.57 13.98 8.17
CA VAL A 69 2.34 15.19 7.88
C VAL A 69 2.02 15.61 6.45
N PRO A 70 1.37 16.77 6.24
CA PRO A 70 1.20 17.31 4.91
C PRO A 70 2.55 17.53 4.22
N GLN A 71 2.59 17.38 2.90
CA GLN A 71 3.78 17.60 2.10
C GLN A 71 3.61 18.85 1.23
N ASP A 72 4.62 19.69 1.18
CA ASP A 72 4.63 20.85 0.30
C ASP A 72 4.51 20.39 -1.15
N ALA A 73 3.65 21.09 -1.90
CA ALA A 73 3.40 20.84 -3.30
C ALA A 73 3.07 22.15 -4.01
N GLU A 74 3.10 22.11 -5.34
CA GLU A 74 2.81 23.27 -6.17
C GLU A 74 1.84 22.84 -7.28
N SER A 75 0.86 23.70 -7.59
CA SER A 75 -0.01 23.48 -8.75
C SER A 75 0.75 23.74 -10.06
N GLU A 76 0.19 23.31 -11.20
CA GLU A 76 0.76 23.64 -12.52
C GLU A 76 0.90 25.15 -12.78
N ALA A 77 0.13 25.97 -12.06
CA ALA A 77 0.15 27.43 -12.17
C ALA A 77 1.06 28.12 -11.12
N GLY A 78 1.79 27.35 -10.32
CA GLY A 78 2.68 27.90 -9.29
C GLY A 78 2.02 28.20 -7.95
N GLU A 79 0.79 27.74 -7.71
CA GLU A 79 0.09 27.97 -6.45
C GLU A 79 0.61 27.01 -5.36
N PRO A 80 1.01 27.50 -4.17
CA PRO A 80 1.41 26.66 -3.06
C PRO A 80 0.25 25.82 -2.49
N LEU A 81 0.51 24.53 -2.33
CA LEU A 81 -0.46 23.52 -1.87
C LEU A 81 0.16 22.68 -0.75
N LEU A 82 -0.68 22.23 0.19
CA LEU A 82 -0.32 21.17 1.12
C LEU A 82 -0.99 19.87 0.69
N ASN A 83 -0.19 18.90 0.23
CA ASN A 83 -0.66 17.56 -0.08
C ASN A 83 -0.92 16.78 1.20
N ILE A 84 -2.14 16.27 1.35
CA ILE A 84 -2.58 15.54 2.54
C ILE A 84 -2.87 14.06 2.27
N GLY A 85 -2.63 13.58 1.04
CA GLY A 85 -2.90 12.20 0.68
C GLY A 85 -3.39 11.97 -0.74
N LYS A 86 -4.10 10.86 -0.92
CA LYS A 86 -4.62 10.39 -2.23
C LYS A 86 -6.06 9.92 -2.14
N ALA A 87 -6.80 10.12 -3.22
CA ALA A 87 -8.10 9.53 -3.47
C ALA A 87 -8.13 8.87 -4.87
N GLY A 88 -8.08 7.54 -4.90
CA GLY A 88 -7.87 6.76 -6.12
C GLY A 88 -6.51 7.06 -6.73
N MET A 89 -6.50 7.58 -7.96
CA MET A 89 -5.29 8.00 -8.66
C MET A 89 -4.99 9.50 -8.49
N GLY A 90 -5.88 10.25 -7.83
CA GLY A 90 -5.75 11.69 -7.62
C GLY A 90 -5.08 12.02 -6.29
N TRP A 91 -4.31 13.10 -6.27
CA TRP A 91 -3.77 13.71 -5.06
C TRP A 91 -4.79 14.64 -4.41
N VAL A 92 -4.70 14.79 -3.09
CA VAL A 92 -5.62 15.57 -2.26
C VAL A 92 -4.85 16.68 -1.56
N TYR A 93 -5.40 17.89 -1.55
CA TYR A 93 -4.70 19.09 -1.13
C TYR A 93 -5.55 20.05 -0.30
N PHE A 94 -4.87 20.81 0.54
CA PHE A 94 -5.27 22.16 0.90
C PHE A 94 -4.55 23.19 0.03
N LYS A 95 -5.20 24.33 -0.23
CA LYS A 95 -4.52 25.51 -0.77
C LYS A 95 -4.02 26.36 0.39
N GLU A 96 -2.74 26.68 0.44
CA GLU A 96 -2.17 27.45 1.55
C GLU A 96 -2.82 28.82 1.72
N SER A 97 -3.15 29.48 0.62
CA SER A 97 -3.81 30.79 0.61
C SER A 97 -5.22 30.79 1.22
N LEU A 98 -5.82 29.61 1.45
CA LEU A 98 -7.16 29.45 2.01
C LEU A 98 -7.14 28.90 3.44
N LEU A 99 -5.96 28.60 3.99
CA LEU A 99 -5.83 28.11 5.35
C LEU A 99 -6.01 29.27 6.34
N VAL A 100 -6.88 29.06 7.32
CA VAL A 100 -7.13 30.02 8.40
C VAL A 100 -7.11 29.26 9.71
N ASP A 101 -6.30 29.72 10.66
CA ASP A 101 -6.16 29.05 11.95
C ASP A 101 -7.51 28.89 12.67
N GLY A 102 -7.71 27.71 13.25
CA GLY A 102 -8.94 27.33 13.94
C GLY A 102 -10.19 27.15 13.06
N LYS A 103 -10.08 27.25 11.72
CA LYS A 103 -11.22 27.07 10.80
C LYS A 103 -11.03 25.88 9.87
N GLU A 104 -12.15 25.34 9.41
CA GLU A 104 -12.13 24.39 8.30
C GLU A 104 -11.66 25.07 7.01
N SER A 105 -11.14 24.28 6.09
CA SER A 105 -10.67 24.75 4.78
C SER A 105 -11.12 23.80 3.68
N PRO A 106 -11.43 24.32 2.47
CA PRO A 106 -11.89 23.49 1.38
C PRO A 106 -10.83 22.46 0.96
N ILE A 107 -11.30 21.29 0.56
CA ILE A 107 -10.46 20.20 0.05
C ILE A 107 -10.43 20.25 -1.46
N PHE A 108 -9.24 20.13 -2.03
CA PHE A 108 -9.03 20.07 -3.46
C PHE A 108 -8.48 18.70 -3.88
N GLU A 109 -8.94 18.19 -5.01
CA GLU A 109 -8.42 16.97 -5.62
C GLU A 109 -7.94 17.22 -7.03
N TRP A 110 -6.81 16.61 -7.37
CA TRP A 110 -6.38 16.51 -8.75
C TRP A 110 -7.18 15.43 -9.49
N ARG A 111 -7.82 15.81 -10.60
CA ARG A 111 -8.56 14.88 -11.47
C ARG A 111 -7.98 14.91 -12.86
N TYR A 112 -7.70 13.73 -13.40
CA TYR A 112 -7.20 13.57 -14.77
C TYR A 112 -8.05 14.36 -15.77
N ARG A 113 -7.41 15.21 -16.58
CA ARG A 113 -8.00 16.15 -17.57
C ARG A 113 -8.87 17.28 -17.01
N GLN A 114 -9.18 17.31 -15.71
CA GLN A 114 -10.01 18.35 -15.09
C GLN A 114 -9.20 19.29 -14.18
N GLY A 115 -7.95 18.94 -13.91
CA GLY A 115 -7.06 19.68 -13.03
C GLY A 115 -7.47 19.61 -11.56
N LEU A 116 -7.00 20.59 -10.80
CA LEU A 116 -7.29 20.76 -9.38
C LEU A 116 -8.71 21.31 -9.20
N ARG A 117 -9.56 20.61 -8.44
CA ARG A 117 -10.95 21.03 -8.15
C ARG A 117 -11.30 20.92 -6.70
N GLN A 118 -12.05 21.88 -6.18
CA GLN A 118 -12.68 21.78 -4.86
C GLN A 118 -13.70 20.62 -4.86
N THR A 119 -13.63 19.76 -3.86
CA THR A 119 -14.51 18.59 -3.73
C THR A 119 -15.31 18.55 -2.43
N ALA A 120 -14.92 19.35 -1.44
CA ALA A 120 -15.66 19.57 -0.20
C ALA A 120 -15.24 20.90 0.45
N ASP A 121 -16.04 21.38 1.41
CA ASP A 121 -15.77 22.62 2.14
C ASP A 121 -14.94 22.39 3.41
N GLY A 122 -14.75 21.13 3.81
CA GLY A 122 -13.94 20.73 4.95
C GLY A 122 -13.48 19.26 4.87
N PHE A 123 -12.52 18.91 5.73
CA PHE A 123 -11.89 17.58 5.69
C PHE A 123 -12.82 16.45 6.16
N ASP A 124 -13.59 16.63 7.25
CA ASP A 124 -14.55 15.60 7.71
C ASP A 124 -15.62 15.30 6.64
N GLU A 125 -16.17 16.35 6.01
CA GLU A 125 -17.16 16.21 4.93
C GLU A 125 -16.57 15.44 3.74
N TRP A 126 -15.36 15.81 3.32
CA TRP A 126 -14.64 15.12 2.25
C TRP A 126 -14.45 13.64 2.57
N LEU A 127 -13.93 13.34 3.77
CA LEU A 127 -13.63 11.98 4.19
C LEU A 127 -14.90 11.12 4.20
N ARG A 128 -15.99 11.61 4.79
CA ARG A 128 -17.29 10.92 4.80
C ARG A 128 -17.80 10.64 3.40
N LYS A 129 -17.76 11.64 2.51
CA LYS A 129 -18.19 11.49 1.11
C LYS A 129 -17.36 10.44 0.39
N LYS A 130 -16.04 10.44 0.57
CA LYS A 130 -15.12 9.48 -0.06
C LYS A 130 -15.28 8.08 0.45
N CYS A 131 -15.31 7.90 1.77
CA CYS A 131 -15.52 6.61 2.40
C CYS A 131 -16.88 6.02 2.01
N THR A 132 -17.95 6.81 2.06
CA THR A 132 -19.29 6.39 1.61
C THR A 132 -19.31 5.98 0.13
N ALA A 133 -18.72 6.80 -0.75
CA ALA A 133 -18.67 6.50 -2.18
C ALA A 133 -17.84 5.25 -2.47
N THR A 134 -16.73 5.06 -1.76
CA THR A 134 -15.84 3.91 -1.90
C THR A 134 -16.50 2.63 -1.39
N ARG A 135 -17.15 2.70 -0.21
CA ARG A 135 -17.92 1.62 0.38
C ARG A 135 -19.01 1.07 -0.57
N LYS A 136 -19.65 1.94 -1.35
CA LYS A 136 -20.65 1.58 -2.37
C LYS A 136 -20.08 0.82 -3.57
N GLN A 137 -18.77 0.84 -3.79
CA GLN A 137 -18.13 0.10 -4.88
C GLN A 137 -18.02 -1.41 -4.57
N PHE A 138 -18.04 -1.80 -3.30
CA PHE A 138 -17.97 -3.19 -2.87
C PHE A 138 -19.37 -3.82 -2.91
N LYS A 139 -19.54 -4.86 -3.73
CA LYS A 139 -20.80 -5.61 -3.80
C LYS A 139 -21.09 -6.31 -2.48
N LYS A 140 -22.35 -6.67 -2.22
CA LYS A 140 -22.77 -7.35 -0.97
C LYS A 140 -21.92 -8.58 -0.64
N LYS A 141 -21.64 -9.44 -1.63
CA LYS A 141 -20.80 -10.64 -1.46
C LYS A 141 -19.35 -10.28 -1.11
N GLU A 142 -18.78 -9.30 -1.81
CA GLU A 142 -17.40 -8.84 -1.61
C GLU A 142 -17.24 -8.20 -0.23
N TRP A 143 -18.17 -7.33 0.17
CA TRP A 143 -18.15 -6.74 1.51
C TRP A 143 -18.27 -7.78 2.62
N ARG A 144 -19.11 -8.80 2.42
CA ARG A 144 -19.23 -9.89 3.40
C ARG A 144 -17.89 -10.59 3.60
N LEU A 145 -17.17 -10.90 2.52
CA LEU A 145 -15.84 -11.51 2.61
C LEU A 145 -14.83 -10.58 3.32
N ILE A 146 -14.88 -9.27 3.06
CA ILE A 146 -14.04 -8.30 3.76
C ILE A 146 -14.35 -8.30 5.26
N ALA A 147 -15.63 -8.27 5.62
CA ALA A 147 -16.06 -8.25 7.01
C ALA A 147 -15.71 -9.55 7.76
N GLU A 148 -15.95 -10.71 7.13
CA GLU A 148 -15.66 -12.03 7.69
C GLU A 148 -14.15 -12.30 7.80
N GLY A 149 -13.35 -11.71 6.92
CA GLY A 149 -11.91 -11.95 6.82
C GLY A 149 -11.57 -13.01 5.77
N PRO A 150 -10.30 -13.10 5.36
CA PRO A 150 -9.84 -14.17 4.48
C PRO A 150 -9.96 -15.53 5.18
N ALA A 151 -10.29 -16.58 4.43
CA ALA A 151 -10.19 -17.94 4.95
C ALA A 151 -8.74 -18.23 5.40
N PRO A 152 -8.50 -18.95 6.51
CA PRO A 152 -7.16 -19.39 6.91
C PRO A 152 -6.48 -20.17 5.80
N PHE A 153 -5.14 -20.26 5.82
CA PHE A 153 -4.40 -21.10 4.88
C PHE A 153 -4.86 -22.56 4.99
N SER A 154 -5.01 -23.24 3.85
CA SER A 154 -5.08 -24.69 3.84
C SER A 154 -3.73 -25.29 4.26
N GLU A 155 -3.69 -26.59 4.58
CA GLU A 155 -2.42 -27.26 4.89
C GLU A 155 -1.39 -27.13 3.76
N GLN A 156 -1.85 -27.21 2.51
CA GLN A 156 -0.99 -27.05 1.34
C GLN A 156 -0.48 -25.61 1.19
N GLU A 157 -1.34 -24.61 1.44
CA GLU A 157 -0.91 -23.21 1.42
C GLU A 157 0.07 -22.92 2.55
N GLN A 158 -0.15 -23.49 3.74
CA GLN A 158 0.77 -23.35 4.87
C GLN A 158 2.14 -23.98 4.55
N ALA A 159 2.16 -25.16 3.93
CA ALA A 159 3.39 -25.80 3.49
C ALA A 159 4.17 -24.95 2.47
N ILE A 160 3.48 -24.20 1.60
CA ILE A 160 4.12 -23.23 0.70
C ILE A 160 4.76 -22.08 1.49
N VAL A 161 4.08 -21.52 2.50
CA VAL A 161 4.63 -20.47 3.36
C VAL A 161 5.88 -20.98 4.09
N ASP A 162 5.80 -22.16 4.67
CA ASP A 162 6.90 -22.76 5.42
C ASP A 162 8.10 -23.05 4.51
N ALA A 163 7.87 -23.56 3.30
CA ALA A 163 8.90 -23.78 2.29
C ALA A 163 9.55 -22.45 1.86
N ARG A 164 8.74 -21.43 1.56
CA ARG A 164 9.20 -20.11 1.11
C ARG A 164 10.22 -19.51 2.08
N SER A 165 9.95 -19.59 3.39
CA SER A 165 10.82 -19.03 4.44
C SER A 165 12.24 -19.63 4.48
N GLN A 166 12.43 -20.80 3.86
CA GLN A 166 13.68 -21.54 3.80
C GLN A 166 14.46 -21.30 2.49
N PHE A 167 13.86 -20.64 1.50
CA PHE A 167 14.62 -20.16 0.34
C PHE A 167 15.52 -19.01 0.76
N ARG A 168 16.76 -19.03 0.26
CA ARG A 168 17.73 -17.93 0.43
C ARG A 168 18.16 -17.45 -0.94
N TRP A 169 18.30 -16.15 -1.10
CA TRP A 169 18.74 -15.59 -2.37
C TRP A 169 19.51 -14.30 -2.17
N ARG A 170 20.33 -13.95 -3.17
CA ARG A 170 21.03 -12.67 -3.26
C ARG A 170 21.25 -12.28 -4.72
N VAL A 171 21.36 -10.98 -4.97
CA VAL A 171 21.81 -10.48 -6.27
C VAL A 171 23.32 -10.72 -6.38
N VAL A 172 23.77 -11.33 -7.47
CA VAL A 172 25.18 -11.66 -7.73
C VAL A 172 25.78 -10.93 -8.92
N GLY A 173 24.95 -10.29 -9.75
CA GLY A 173 25.42 -9.55 -10.91
C GLY A 173 24.30 -9.02 -11.80
N ILE A 174 24.71 -8.47 -12.94
CA ILE A 174 23.85 -8.02 -14.02
C ILE A 174 24.30 -8.76 -15.27
N ALA A 175 23.37 -9.43 -15.95
CA ALA A 175 23.64 -10.15 -17.19
C ALA A 175 23.90 -9.18 -18.35
N ALA A 176 24.51 -9.66 -19.43
CA ALA A 176 24.74 -8.85 -20.63
C ALA A 176 23.43 -8.34 -21.27
N SER A 177 22.29 -9.00 -20.98
CA SER A 177 20.95 -8.58 -21.39
C SER A 177 20.39 -7.39 -20.59
N GLY A 178 21.08 -6.96 -19.52
CA GLY A 178 20.59 -5.98 -18.55
C GLY A 178 19.68 -6.57 -17.46
N ASP A 179 19.49 -7.89 -17.43
CA ASP A 179 18.70 -8.56 -16.38
C ASP A 179 19.51 -8.70 -15.09
N LEU A 180 18.84 -8.70 -13.95
CA LEU A 180 19.49 -9.01 -12.68
C LEU A 180 19.77 -10.51 -12.57
N GLN A 181 20.94 -10.88 -12.07
CA GLN A 181 21.32 -12.26 -11.76
C GLN A 181 21.15 -12.53 -10.27
N PHE A 182 20.38 -13.56 -9.94
CA PHE A 182 20.08 -13.97 -8.57
C PHE A 182 20.66 -15.35 -8.32
N GLU A 183 21.50 -15.51 -7.30
CA GLU A 183 21.83 -16.82 -6.76
C GLU A 183 20.76 -17.20 -5.75
N VAL A 184 20.09 -18.34 -5.97
CA VAL A 184 18.98 -18.82 -5.16
C VAL A 184 19.28 -20.23 -4.66
N HIS A 185 19.14 -20.44 -3.36
CA HIS A 185 19.27 -21.71 -2.67
C HIS A 185 17.91 -22.17 -2.14
N ASN A 186 17.52 -23.41 -2.46
CA ASN A 186 16.33 -24.04 -1.90
C ASN A 186 16.71 -24.80 -0.62
N GLY A 187 16.50 -24.18 0.54
CA GLY A 187 16.71 -24.82 1.83
C GLY A 187 15.55 -25.68 2.31
N SER A 188 14.45 -25.76 1.55
CA SER A 188 13.25 -26.52 1.91
C SER A 188 13.24 -27.92 1.29
N GLU A 189 12.34 -28.78 1.76
CA GLU A 189 12.07 -30.09 1.15
C GLU A 189 11.10 -30.00 -0.05
N MET A 190 10.54 -28.82 -0.32
CA MET A 190 9.56 -28.59 -1.38
C MET A 190 10.19 -27.87 -2.58
N VAL A 191 9.76 -28.21 -3.79
CA VAL A 191 10.07 -27.41 -4.98
C VAL A 191 8.93 -26.43 -5.21
N LEU A 192 9.21 -25.13 -5.07
CA LEU A 192 8.28 -24.07 -5.42
C LEU A 192 8.44 -23.70 -6.90
N PRO A 193 7.37 -23.36 -7.64
CA PRO A 193 7.47 -22.96 -9.04
C PRO A 193 8.09 -21.55 -9.17
N TYR A 194 7.78 -20.67 -8.22
CA TYR A 194 8.15 -19.27 -8.23
C TYR A 194 8.47 -18.79 -6.82
N LEU A 195 9.31 -17.77 -6.70
CA LEU A 195 9.54 -17.03 -5.46
C LEU A 195 9.27 -15.54 -5.70
N SER A 196 8.37 -14.94 -4.93
CA SER A 196 8.00 -13.53 -5.04
C SER A 196 8.97 -12.65 -4.27
N ILE A 197 9.57 -11.68 -4.97
CA ILE A 197 10.49 -10.69 -4.40
C ILE A 197 10.00 -9.27 -4.71
N GLY A 198 10.49 -8.31 -3.93
CA GLY A 198 10.21 -6.88 -4.13
C GLY A 198 11.34 -6.20 -4.89
N ILE A 199 10.99 -5.19 -5.67
CA ILE A 199 11.93 -4.28 -6.34
C ILE A 199 11.62 -2.87 -5.86
N ARG A 200 12.65 -2.12 -5.45
CA ARG A 200 12.53 -0.70 -5.07
C ARG A 200 13.61 0.15 -5.73
N GLY A 201 13.31 1.43 -5.93
CA GLY A 201 14.16 2.39 -6.65
C GLY A 201 13.30 3.49 -7.28
N LYS A 202 13.60 3.88 -8.52
CA LYS A 202 12.71 4.75 -9.32
C LYS A 202 11.34 4.11 -9.56
N ILE A 203 11.30 2.78 -9.59
CA ILE A 203 10.08 1.98 -9.62
C ILE A 203 10.02 1.12 -8.36
N ASN A 204 8.83 1.04 -7.77
CA ASN A 204 8.52 0.14 -6.68
C ASN A 204 7.51 -0.88 -7.16
N GLY A 205 7.86 -2.17 -7.09
CA GLY A 205 7.08 -3.25 -7.68
C GLY A 205 7.42 -4.61 -7.11
N GLY A 206 6.80 -5.64 -7.68
CA GLY A 206 7.06 -7.03 -7.33
C GLY A 206 7.35 -7.84 -8.58
N VAL A 207 8.36 -8.70 -8.49
CA VAL A 207 8.70 -9.66 -9.54
C VAL A 207 8.71 -11.06 -8.94
N TYR A 208 8.74 -12.06 -9.81
CA TYR A 208 8.88 -13.46 -9.41
C TYR A 208 10.14 -14.05 -10.01
N LEU A 209 10.79 -14.91 -9.24
CA LEU A 209 11.94 -15.70 -9.64
C LEU A 209 11.45 -17.11 -10.02
N PRO A 210 11.71 -17.62 -11.23
CA PRO A 210 11.33 -18.99 -11.62
C PRO A 210 12.28 -20.00 -10.96
N VAL A 211 11.83 -20.62 -9.87
CA VAL A 211 12.65 -21.50 -9.02
C VAL A 211 12.25 -22.98 -9.12
N GLY A 212 11.31 -23.31 -10.01
CA GLY A 212 10.75 -24.66 -10.18
C GLY A 212 11.75 -25.76 -10.58
N GLU A 213 12.96 -25.41 -10.97
CA GLU A 213 14.01 -26.38 -11.30
C GLU A 213 15.04 -26.56 -10.18
N ILE A 214 14.98 -25.77 -9.11
CA ILE A 214 15.95 -25.79 -8.00
C ILE A 214 15.50 -26.84 -6.98
N GLN A 215 16.18 -27.99 -6.97
CA GLN A 215 15.87 -29.09 -6.07
C GLN A 215 16.19 -28.75 -4.60
N PRO A 216 15.61 -29.46 -3.62
CA PRO A 216 16.00 -29.36 -2.22
C PRO A 216 17.52 -29.46 -2.02
N GLY A 217 18.09 -28.51 -1.30
CA GLY A 217 19.54 -28.40 -1.05
C GLY A 217 20.36 -27.84 -2.22
N GLU A 218 19.75 -27.55 -3.37
CA GLU A 218 20.45 -27.04 -4.55
C GLU A 218 20.55 -25.50 -4.53
N THR A 219 21.57 -24.99 -5.22
CA THR A 219 21.74 -23.55 -5.51
C THR A 219 21.90 -23.34 -7.00
N ARG A 220 21.19 -22.36 -7.57
CA ARG A 220 21.32 -21.95 -8.98
C ARG A 220 21.35 -20.44 -9.14
N VAL A 221 21.96 -19.98 -10.23
CA VAL A 221 21.85 -18.60 -10.69
C VAL A 221 20.72 -18.51 -11.71
N ILE A 222 19.82 -17.54 -11.52
CA ILE A 222 18.71 -17.25 -12.42
C ILE A 222 18.78 -15.79 -12.87
N GLU A 223 18.39 -15.53 -14.10
CA GLU A 223 18.32 -14.18 -14.65
C GLU A 223 16.87 -13.71 -14.69
N ARG A 224 16.63 -12.44 -14.32
CA ARG A 224 15.27 -11.90 -14.32
C ARG A 224 15.22 -10.42 -14.69
N ASP A 225 14.35 -10.13 -15.64
CA ASP A 225 13.93 -8.76 -15.95
C ASP A 225 13.21 -8.14 -14.74
N CYS A 226 13.76 -7.03 -14.28
CA CYS A 226 13.26 -6.25 -13.16
C CYS A 226 12.91 -4.81 -13.59
N TYR A 227 12.11 -4.70 -14.65
CA TYR A 227 11.64 -3.45 -15.27
C TYR A 227 12.73 -2.71 -16.08
N LYS A 228 13.59 -3.46 -16.79
CA LYS A 228 14.74 -2.89 -17.51
C LYS A 228 14.38 -1.85 -18.58
N ASP A 229 13.16 -1.90 -19.12
CA ASP A 229 12.63 -0.92 -20.07
C ASP A 229 12.34 0.45 -19.43
N HIS A 230 12.36 0.54 -18.11
CA HIS A 230 12.00 1.74 -17.36
C HIS A 230 13.08 2.20 -16.37
N VAL A 231 13.93 1.29 -15.89
CA VAL A 231 14.98 1.59 -14.92
C VAL A 231 16.19 0.68 -15.15
N SER A 232 17.40 1.25 -15.05
CA SER A 232 18.64 0.45 -15.14
C SER A 232 18.70 -0.55 -13.99
N ALA A 233 19.27 -1.73 -14.23
CA ALA A 233 19.50 -2.74 -13.20
C ALA A 233 20.41 -2.24 -12.05
N GLU A 234 21.24 -1.23 -12.31
CA GLU A 234 22.08 -0.58 -11.30
C GLU A 234 21.30 0.36 -10.36
N ASP A 235 20.13 0.84 -10.82
CA ASP A 235 19.25 1.79 -10.12
C ASP A 235 18.13 1.10 -9.33
N VAL A 236 18.16 -0.23 -9.23
CA VAL A 236 17.16 -1.02 -8.52
C VAL A 236 17.77 -1.83 -7.38
N GLU A 237 17.01 -1.94 -6.30
CA GLU A 237 17.32 -2.81 -5.18
C GLU A 237 16.25 -3.89 -5.07
N ALA A 238 16.69 -5.14 -5.15
CA ALA A 238 15.84 -6.28 -4.85
C ALA A 238 15.80 -6.53 -3.34
N TYR A 239 14.61 -6.80 -2.79
CA TYR A 239 14.43 -7.07 -1.37
C TYR A 239 13.44 -8.22 -1.11
N GLU A 240 13.57 -8.84 0.06
CA GLU A 240 12.67 -9.90 0.50
C GLU A 240 11.29 -9.34 0.87
N LYS A 241 10.24 -9.85 0.23
CA LYS A 241 8.87 -9.52 0.64
C LYS A 241 8.57 -10.17 2.00
N PRO A 242 7.73 -9.53 2.84
CA PRO A 242 7.24 -10.14 4.07
C PRO A 242 6.63 -11.52 3.83
N GLU A 243 6.51 -12.34 4.87
CA GLU A 243 5.75 -13.59 4.74
C GLU A 243 4.27 -13.29 4.40
N PRO A 244 3.69 -14.03 3.44
CA PRO A 244 2.31 -13.80 3.05
C PRO A 244 1.35 -14.22 4.16
N GLY A 245 0.36 -13.37 4.44
CA GLY A 245 -0.82 -13.77 5.20
C GLY A 245 -1.92 -14.31 4.26
N PRO A 246 -3.01 -14.89 4.81
CA PRO A 246 -4.13 -15.38 4.01
C PRO A 246 -4.76 -14.33 3.08
N GLU A 247 -4.69 -13.06 3.45
CA GLU A 247 -5.16 -11.91 2.66
C GLU A 247 -4.25 -11.56 1.46
N ASP A 248 -3.02 -12.08 1.40
CA ASP A 248 -2.05 -11.76 0.34
C ASP A 248 -1.85 -12.88 -0.67
N ARG A 249 -2.58 -14.01 -0.58
CA ARG A 249 -2.48 -15.16 -1.50
C ARG A 249 -2.34 -14.78 -2.97
N GLN A 250 -3.15 -13.84 -3.43
CA GLN A 250 -3.18 -13.43 -4.85
C GLN A 250 -1.97 -12.59 -5.28
N GLN A 251 -1.17 -12.09 -4.33
CA GLN A 251 0.02 -11.25 -4.57
C GLN A 251 1.33 -12.04 -4.57
N TYR A 252 1.28 -13.34 -4.27
CA TYR A 252 2.43 -14.23 -4.20
C TYR A 252 2.29 -15.32 -5.27
N TRP A 253 3.26 -15.36 -6.18
CA TRP A 253 3.28 -16.27 -7.32
C TRP A 253 3.42 -17.74 -6.92
N GLU A 254 3.95 -17.99 -5.73
CA GLU A 254 4.07 -19.28 -5.07
C GLU A 254 2.72 -20.03 -5.04
N PHE A 255 1.60 -19.31 -4.86
CA PHE A 255 0.26 -19.91 -4.75
C PHE A 255 -0.45 -20.12 -6.09
N LYS A 256 0.10 -19.66 -7.22
CA LYS A 256 -0.63 -19.68 -8.50
C LYS A 256 -0.88 -21.06 -9.07
N THR A 257 -0.06 -22.05 -8.75
CA THR A 257 -0.27 -23.44 -9.18
C THR A 257 -1.51 -24.07 -8.55
N LEU A 258 -1.98 -23.55 -7.40
CA LEU A 258 -3.20 -24.00 -6.74
C LEU A 258 -4.47 -23.34 -7.32
N GLN A 259 -4.31 -22.19 -7.97
CA GLN A 259 -5.42 -21.40 -8.52
C GLN A 259 -5.83 -21.85 -9.94
N GLY A 260 -5.13 -22.82 -10.52
CA GLY A 260 -5.38 -23.39 -11.86
C GLY A 260 -6.21 -24.68 -11.86
N THR A 261 -6.73 -25.10 -10.71
CA THR A 261 -7.61 -26.26 -10.55
C THR A 261 -8.95 -25.81 -9.95
N GLU A 262 -9.73 -25.07 -10.73
CA GLU A 262 -11.20 -24.95 -10.60
C GLU A 262 -11.82 -25.01 -12.00
#